data_AF-A0A1G0YNL6-F1
#
_entry.id   AF-A0A1G0YNL6-F1
#
_cell.length_a   1.000
_cell.length_b   1.000
_cell.length_c   1.000
_cell.angle_alpha   90.00
_cell.angle_beta   90.00
_cell.angle_gamma   90.00
#
_symmetry.space_group_name_H-M   'P 1'
#
loop_
_entity.id
_entity.type
_entity.pdbx_description
1 polymer ?
#
loop_
_entity_poly.entity_id
_entity_poly.type
_entity_poly.pdbx_seq_one_letter_code
_entity_poly.pdbx_strand_id
1 'polypeptide(L)'
;MSDQEIIAVLVKERERCRQLVQLYQSLRAARDQGALPDPEVLQTANRILTQVLTHIRDLPRKPSTSLDTEDNRQEARRLLREIGDLLERAIVAERETRERATPKPAPPAGAVMNRAMRMYAGT
;
A
#
# COMPACT_ATOMS: atom_id res chain seq x y z
N MET A 1 24.29 -15.60 -9.68
CA MET A 1 22.85 -15.79 -9.54
C MET A 1 22.38 -16.41 -10.85
N SER A 2 21.82 -17.61 -10.80
CA SER A 2 21.32 -18.31 -11.99
C SER A 2 19.96 -17.76 -12.43
N ASP A 3 19.57 -18.06 -13.66
CA ASP A 3 18.24 -17.71 -14.18
C ASP A 3 17.10 -18.19 -13.26
N GLN A 4 17.19 -19.43 -12.79
CA GLN A 4 16.19 -20.01 -11.89
C GLN A 4 16.15 -19.31 -10.54
N GLU A 5 17.30 -18.86 -10.00
CA GLU A 5 17.35 -18.08 -8.76
C GLU A 5 16.66 -16.71 -8.95
N ILE A 6 16.89 -16.04 -10.09
CA ILE A 6 16.25 -14.75 -10.40
C ILE A 6 14.73 -14.90 -10.46
N ILE A 7 14.24 -15.89 -11.22
CA ILE A 7 12.80 -16.15 -11.34
C ILE A 7 12.21 -16.56 -9.98
N ALA A 8 12.89 -17.41 -9.21
CA ALA A 8 12.41 -17.83 -7.90
C ALA A 8 12.29 -16.66 -6.91
N VAL A 9 13.24 -15.72 -6.92
CA VAL A 9 13.15 -14.49 -6.12
C VAL A 9 11.94 -13.67 -6.57
N LEU A 10 11.77 -13.43 -7.87
CA LEU A 10 10.64 -12.67 -8.40
C LEU A 10 9.27 -13.29 -8.03
N VAL A 11 9.14 -14.62 -8.11
CA VAL A 11 7.91 -15.32 -7.70
C VAL A 11 7.62 -15.13 -6.22
N LYS A 12 8.66 -15.23 -5.36
CA LYS A 12 8.52 -15.02 -3.91
C LYS A 12 8.14 -13.59 -3.57
N GLU A 13 8.77 -12.61 -4.22
CA GLU A 13 8.45 -11.20 -4.00
C GLU A 13 7.04 -10.86 -4.48
N ARG A 14 6.57 -11.42 -5.60
CA ARG A 14 5.17 -11.29 -6.02
C ARG A 14 4.21 -11.78 -4.94
N GLU A 15 4.47 -12.93 -4.34
CA GLU A 15 3.59 -13.48 -3.30
C GLU A 15 3.59 -12.62 -2.03
N ARG A 16 4.74 -12.07 -1.64
CA ARG A 16 4.84 -11.09 -0.55
C ARG A 16 4.06 -9.81 -0.86
N CYS A 17 4.11 -9.31 -2.10
CA CYS A 17 3.29 -8.17 -2.50
C CYS A 17 1.79 -8.48 -2.42
N ARG A 18 1.35 -9.71 -2.76
CA ARG A 18 -0.05 -10.13 -2.57
C ARG A 18 -0.46 -10.13 -1.10
N GLN A 19 0.38 -10.69 -0.24
CA GLN A 19 0.15 -10.66 1.22
C GLN A 19 0.05 -9.22 1.73
N LEU A 20 0.92 -8.35 1.25
CA LEU A 20 0.93 -6.95 1.66
C LEU A 20 -0.35 -6.20 1.22
N VAL A 21 -0.87 -6.46 0.02
CA VAL A 21 -2.18 -5.95 -0.43
C VAL A 21 -3.30 -6.47 0.48
N GLN A 22 -3.30 -7.77 0.81
CA GLN A 22 -4.31 -8.35 1.70
C GLN A 22 -4.29 -7.72 3.09
N LEU A 23 -3.11 -7.46 3.66
CA LEU A 23 -2.99 -6.82 4.97
C LEU A 23 -3.61 -5.41 4.95
N TYR A 24 -3.28 -4.57 3.96
CA TYR A 24 -3.86 -3.24 3.87
C TYR A 24 -5.37 -3.27 3.58
N GLN A 25 -5.85 -4.21 2.77
CA GLN A 25 -7.29 -4.41 2.57
C GLN A 25 -8.00 -4.83 3.86
N SER A 26 -7.39 -5.70 4.66
CA SER A 26 -7.95 -6.12 5.95
C SER A 26 -8.02 -4.96 6.95
N LEU A 27 -6.98 -4.12 6.99
CA LEU A 27 -6.94 -2.90 7.81
C LEU A 27 -8.02 -1.92 7.38
N ARG A 28 -8.20 -1.73 6.06
CA ARG A 28 -9.28 -0.91 5.52
C ARG A 28 -10.66 -1.46 5.92
N ALA A 29 -10.89 -2.76 5.77
CA ALA A 29 -12.15 -3.39 6.12
C ALA A 29 -12.47 -3.27 7.63
N ALA A 30 -11.47 -3.52 8.49
CA ALA A 30 -11.61 -3.33 9.93
C ALA A 30 -11.98 -1.88 10.28
N ARG A 31 -11.34 -0.92 9.59
CA ARG A 31 -11.63 0.51 9.76
C ARG A 31 -13.03 0.90 9.28
N ASP A 32 -13.49 0.34 8.15
CA ASP A 32 -14.84 0.57 7.65
C ASP A 32 -15.92 0.02 8.61
N GLN A 33 -15.56 -0.94 9.46
CA GLN A 33 -16.37 -1.46 10.57
C GLN A 33 -16.22 -0.67 11.87
N GLY A 34 -15.41 0.40 11.88
CA GLY A 34 -15.16 1.25 13.05
C GLY A 34 -14.09 0.71 14.02
N ALA A 35 -13.38 -0.36 13.67
CA ALA A 35 -12.26 -0.87 14.46
C ALA A 35 -10.99 -0.03 14.23
N LEU A 36 -10.19 0.09 15.28
CA LEU A 36 -8.86 0.68 15.16
C LEU A 36 -7.93 -0.28 14.42
N PRO A 37 -7.03 0.23 13.56
CA PRO A 37 -6.06 -0.61 12.87
C PRO A 37 -5.14 -1.29 13.89
N ASP A 38 -4.98 -2.60 13.75
CA ASP A 38 -4.11 -3.39 14.61
C ASP A 38 -2.63 -3.02 14.34
N PRO A 39 -1.89 -2.53 15.36
CA PRO A 39 -0.48 -2.15 15.21
C PRO A 39 0.40 -3.34 14.80
N GLU A 40 0.06 -4.59 15.15
CA GLU A 40 0.83 -5.77 14.74
C GLU A 40 0.72 -6.02 13.23
N VAL A 41 -0.47 -5.78 12.67
CA VAL A 41 -0.72 -5.91 11.22
C VAL A 41 0.07 -4.84 10.46
N LEU A 42 0.13 -3.61 10.97
CA LEU A 42 0.96 -2.54 10.40
C LEU A 42 2.45 -2.84 10.47
N GLN A 43 2.95 -3.36 11.60
CA GLN A 43 4.34 -3.80 11.72
C GLN A 43 4.68 -4.93 10.74
N THR A 44 3.75 -5.89 10.59
CA THR A 44 3.90 -7.00 9.63
C THR A 44 3.96 -6.49 8.20
N ALA A 45 3.07 -5.56 7.80
CA ALA A 45 3.10 -4.95 6.48
C ALA A 45 4.43 -4.21 6.21
N ASN A 46 4.94 -3.45 7.18
CA ASN A 46 6.23 -2.75 7.06
C ASN A 46 7.42 -3.71 6.92
N ARG A 47 7.40 -4.83 7.66
CA ARG A 47 8.43 -5.87 7.55
C ARG A 47 8.42 -6.50 6.17
N ILE A 48 7.26 -6.86 5.65
CA ILE A 48 7.12 -7.43 4.31
C ILE A 48 7.59 -6.45 3.25
N LEU A 49 7.19 -5.17 3.34
CA LEU A 49 7.63 -4.13 2.40
C LEU A 49 9.16 -4.01 2.37
N THR A 50 9.77 -3.98 3.54
CA THR A 50 11.23 -3.88 3.67
C THR A 50 11.94 -5.08 3.06
N GLN A 51 11.40 -6.29 3.26
CA GLN A 51 11.93 -7.52 2.65
C GLN A 51 11.82 -7.46 1.12
N VAL A 52 10.67 -7.05 0.60
CA VAL A 52 10.44 -6.89 -0.85
C VAL A 52 11.42 -5.90 -1.45
N LEU A 53 11.54 -4.71 -0.88
CA LEU A 53 12.45 -3.67 -1.38
C LEU A 53 13.92 -4.10 -1.32
N THR A 54 14.32 -4.82 -0.26
CA THR A 54 15.68 -5.34 -0.13
C THR A 54 15.98 -6.37 -1.20
N HIS A 55 15.09 -7.35 -1.38
CA HIS A 55 15.31 -8.41 -2.37
C HIS A 55 15.26 -7.89 -3.81
N ILE A 56 14.37 -6.93 -4.11
CA ILE A 56 14.32 -6.28 -5.43
C ILE A 56 15.61 -5.49 -5.67
N ARG A 57 16.17 -4.82 -4.65
CA ARG A 57 17.44 -4.11 -4.76
C ARG A 57 18.61 -5.05 -5.02
N ASP A 58 18.56 -6.26 -4.46
CA ASP A 58 19.61 -7.27 -4.61
C ASP A 58 19.53 -8.03 -5.95
N LEU A 59 18.45 -7.86 -6.71
CA LEU A 59 18.36 -8.35 -8.09
C LEU A 59 19.35 -7.61 -9.02
N PRO A 60 19.78 -8.24 -10.13
CA PRO A 60 20.53 -7.55 -11.16
C PRO A 60 19.80 -6.29 -11.60
N ARG A 61 20.52 -5.19 -11.85
CA ARG A 61 19.91 -3.91 -12.30
C ARG A 61 18.97 -4.06 -13.50
N LYS A 62 19.19 -5.09 -14.34
CA LYS A 62 18.33 -5.45 -15.45
C LYS A 62 18.11 -6.97 -15.46
N PRO A 63 17.19 -7.50 -14.62
CA PRO A 63 16.98 -8.94 -14.49
C PRO A 63 16.62 -9.56 -15.83
N SER A 64 15.81 -8.88 -16.62
CA SER A 64 15.34 -9.31 -17.94
C SER A 64 16.39 -9.26 -19.06
N THR A 65 17.58 -8.71 -18.83
CA THR A 65 18.70 -8.80 -19.80
C THR A 65 19.79 -9.74 -19.30
N SER A 66 19.70 -10.20 -18.06
CA SER A 66 20.65 -11.13 -17.43
C SER A 66 20.24 -12.60 -17.58
N LEU A 67 19.11 -12.87 -18.25
CA LEU A 67 18.55 -14.21 -18.44
C LEU A 67 18.84 -14.70 -19.86
N ASP A 68 19.30 -15.95 -19.94
CA ASP A 68 19.84 -16.52 -21.18
C ASP A 68 18.72 -16.81 -22.20
N THR A 69 17.57 -17.29 -21.72
CA THR A 69 16.44 -17.68 -22.59
C THR A 69 15.40 -16.57 -22.72
N GLU A 70 14.78 -16.44 -23.90
CA GLU A 70 13.72 -15.46 -24.12
C GLU A 70 12.49 -15.73 -23.23
N ASP A 71 12.16 -17.00 -22.99
CA ASP A 71 11.06 -17.40 -22.08
C ASP A 71 11.30 -16.87 -20.65
N ASN A 72 12.52 -17.03 -20.13
CA ASN A 72 12.87 -16.50 -18.80
C ASN A 72 12.79 -14.97 -18.79
N ARG A 73 13.24 -14.29 -19.85
CA ARG A 73 13.12 -12.82 -19.96
C ARG A 73 11.68 -12.36 -19.97
N GLN A 74 10.80 -13.05 -20.70
CA GLN A 74 9.38 -12.74 -20.74
C GLN A 74 8.72 -12.95 -19.38
N GLU A 75 9.00 -14.07 -18.72
CA GLU A 75 8.48 -14.37 -17.39
C GLU A 75 8.98 -13.35 -16.36
N ALA A 76 10.25 -13.00 -16.36
CA ALA A 76 10.79 -11.96 -15.47
C ALA A 76 10.13 -10.60 -15.70
N ARG A 77 9.91 -10.19 -16.95
CA ARG A 77 9.19 -8.93 -17.28
C ARG A 77 7.74 -8.97 -16.82
N ARG A 78 7.08 -10.11 -16.95
CA ARG A 78 5.71 -10.31 -16.45
C ARG A 78 5.68 -10.19 -14.93
N LEU A 79 6.53 -10.91 -14.21
CA LEU A 79 6.59 -10.87 -12.75
C LEU A 79 6.93 -9.48 -12.22
N LEU A 80 7.87 -8.76 -12.83
CA LEU A 80 8.21 -7.39 -12.43
C LEU A 80 7.03 -6.43 -12.61
N ARG A 81 6.24 -6.56 -13.68
CA ARG A 81 5.01 -5.78 -13.86
C ARG A 81 3.97 -6.14 -12.78
N GLU A 82 3.73 -7.42 -12.54
CA GLU A 82 2.79 -7.88 -11.50
C GLU A 82 3.20 -7.36 -10.10
N ILE A 83 4.50 -7.37 -9.79
CA ILE A 83 5.04 -6.81 -8.53
C ILE A 83 4.77 -5.30 -8.47
N GLY A 84 5.03 -4.56 -9.55
CA GLY A 84 4.77 -3.13 -9.63
C GLY A 84 3.30 -2.79 -9.38
N ASP A 85 2.40 -3.48 -10.07
CA ASP A 85 0.94 -3.29 -9.92
C ASP A 85 0.47 -3.59 -8.49
N LEU A 86 1.00 -4.64 -7.86
CA LEU A 86 0.66 -4.98 -6.47
C LEU A 86 1.19 -3.95 -5.48
N LEU A 87 2.39 -3.42 -5.69
CA LEU A 87 2.95 -2.35 -4.86
C LEU A 87 2.13 -1.06 -4.99
N GLU A 88 1.71 -0.70 -6.20
CA GLU A 88 0.84 0.46 -6.41
C GLU A 88 -0.50 0.30 -5.67
N ARG A 89 -1.15 -0.86 -5.80
CA ARG A 89 -2.39 -1.17 -5.07
C ARG A 89 -2.22 -1.09 -3.56
N ALA A 90 -1.08 -1.56 -3.06
CA ALA A 90 -0.77 -1.47 -1.65
C ALA A 90 -0.59 -0.03 -1.16
N ILE A 91 0.10 0.82 -1.94
CA ILE A 91 0.27 2.24 -1.64
C ILE A 91 -1.09 2.94 -1.58
N VAL A 92 -1.98 2.64 -2.53
CA VAL A 92 -3.34 3.19 -2.53
C VAL A 92 -4.09 2.75 -1.28
N ALA A 93 -4.09 1.45 -0.96
CA ALA A 93 -4.79 0.93 0.21
C ALA A 93 -4.23 1.47 1.54
N GLU A 94 -2.91 1.69 1.64
CA GLU A 94 -2.29 2.35 2.79
C GLU A 94 -2.75 3.80 2.92
N ARG A 95 -2.71 4.58 1.83
CA ARG A 95 -3.15 5.99 1.83
C ARG A 95 -4.60 6.13 2.23
N GLU A 96 -5.49 5.31 1.68
CA GLU A 96 -6.91 5.31 2.06
C GLU A 96 -7.11 5.00 3.55
N THR A 97 -6.31 4.07 4.08
CA THR A 97 -6.31 3.74 5.50
C THR A 97 -5.84 4.92 6.33
N ARG A 98 -4.89 5.74 5.84
CA ARG A 98 -4.32 6.88 6.57
C ARG A 98 -5.14 8.18 6.45
N GLU A 99 -5.64 8.53 5.28
CA GLU A 99 -6.41 9.77 5.06
C GLU A 99 -7.73 9.79 5.84
N ARG A 100 -8.33 8.61 6.05
CA ARG A 100 -9.50 8.47 6.93
C ARG A 100 -9.16 8.56 8.42
N ALA A 101 -7.87 8.61 8.80
CA ALA A 101 -7.38 8.74 10.18
C ALA A 101 -7.36 10.15 10.72
N THR A 102 -7.38 11.16 9.85
CA THR A 102 -7.60 12.53 10.29
C THR A 102 -9.10 12.77 10.45
N PRO A 103 -9.64 12.91 11.68
CA PRO A 103 -10.98 13.44 11.84
C PRO A 103 -11.02 14.82 11.19
N LYS A 104 -12.00 15.03 10.30
CA LYS A 104 -12.32 16.37 9.80
C LYS A 104 -12.41 17.29 11.01
N PRO A 105 -11.62 18.39 11.10
CA PRO A 105 -11.67 19.25 12.26
C PRO A 105 -13.12 19.67 12.46
N ALA A 106 -13.63 19.46 13.68
CA ALA A 106 -14.97 19.89 14.04
C ALA A 106 -15.09 21.37 13.64
N PRO A 107 -16.18 21.78 12.96
CA PRO A 107 -16.39 23.18 12.66
C PRO A 107 -16.23 23.96 13.97
N PRO A 108 -15.45 25.07 13.97
CA PRO A 108 -15.21 25.81 15.20
C PRO A 108 -16.56 26.15 15.85
N ALA A 109 -16.66 25.92 17.16
CA ALA A 109 -17.89 26.09 17.94
C ALA A 109 -18.54 27.48 17.84
N GLY A 110 -17.87 28.45 17.20
CA GLY A 110 -18.40 29.78 16.89
C GLY A 110 -19.25 29.91 15.61
N ALA A 111 -19.33 28.89 14.74
CA ALA A 111 -20.04 29.04 13.46
C ALA A 111 -21.58 28.98 13.58
N VAL A 112 -22.13 28.50 14.71
CA VAL A 112 -23.59 28.38 14.92
C VAL A 112 -24.17 29.64 15.57
N MET A 113 -23.38 30.44 16.29
CA MET A 113 -23.90 31.63 16.99
C MET A 113 -24.16 32.84 16.08
N ASN A 114 -23.57 32.91 14.88
CA ASN A 114 -23.77 34.06 13.98
C ASN A 114 -25.09 34.03 13.18
N ARG A 115 -25.81 32.91 13.15
CA ARG A 115 -27.13 32.84 12.49
C ARG A 115 -28.29 33.18 13.43
N ALA A 116 -28.12 32.99 14.74
CA ALA A 116 -29.14 33.35 15.73
C ALA A 116 -29.14 34.86 16.05
N MET A 117 -27.98 35.53 16.05
CA MET A 117 -27.91 36.97 16.36
C MET A 117 -28.36 37.90 15.22
N ARG A 118 -28.31 37.47 13.96
CA ARG A 118 -28.82 38.28 12.84
C ARG A 118 -30.35 38.34 12.73
N MET A 119 -31.09 37.48 13.43
CA MET A 119 -32.55 37.57 13.48
C MET A 119 -33.09 38.47 14.61
N TYR A 120 -32.23 38.96 15.52
CA TYR A 120 -32.61 39.86 16.62
C TYR A 120 -32.02 41.27 16.53
N ALA A 121 -31.23 41.57 15.50
CA ALA A 121 -30.72 42.93 15.23
C ALA A 121 -31.54 43.65 14.15
N GLY A 122 -32.85 43.42 14.15
CA GLY A 122 -33.83 44.26 13.47
C GLY A 122 -34.62 45.03 14.50
N THR A 123 -34.14 46.22 14.86
CA THR A 123 -34.92 47.38 15.31
C THR A 123 -34.20 48.63 14.88
#